data_AF-A0A9D2HII5-F1
#
_entry.id   AF-A0A9D2HII5-F1
#
_cell.length_a   1.000
_cell.length_b   1.000
_cell.length_c   1.000
_cell.angle_alpha   90.00
_cell.angle_beta   90.00
_cell.angle_gamma   90.00
#
_symmetry.space_group_name_H-M   'P 1'
#
loop_
_entity.id
_entity.type
_entity.pdbx_description
1 polymer ?
#
loop_
_entity_poly.entity_id
_entity_poly.type
_entity_poly.pdbx_seq_one_letter_code
_entity_poly.pdbx_strand_id
1 'polypeptide(L)'
;MKKSVVWLMAGALMLSVTACGGKETASTAEAVEEEVDTELEEEETEEETEETEPEETEPDYAEIVPDELQGVWGDTGVEGLLSLYAFEGDNVETYVVNTGVGASGFFSGTYTVEDDKINYDFGNSTGYSNFTYDDGTFAMFNANDQEIKKLTAADVMEYLTQEESSGNNPGVICLADLIINYYPDTEESSAASEKKDAANAAIKAAGEAALQKMNTTYDKVQKLTWYQHQNEPQYTDITCYIYPYIGRMDDGYTWLRVALNYTDAQTDAGWIFFDHVIFSVDGENTTKTFSRDEIVRDNDTEVWETADFEPNASEIQLLKDIANSTETIIRFEGDEYYEDHVVNDKEKEAIVDVLTAYDYLTNYSE
;
A
#
# COMPACT_ATOMS: atom_id res chain seq x y z
N MET A 1 8.81 -68.12 -10.95
CA MET A 1 10.16 -67.62 -11.27
C MET A 1 10.32 -66.32 -10.48
N LYS A 2 10.99 -66.26 -9.31
CA LYS A 2 12.46 -66.09 -9.12
C LYS A 2 13.01 -65.01 -10.08
N LYS A 3 13.61 -63.88 -9.65
CA LYS A 3 14.46 -63.62 -8.48
C LYS A 3 14.42 -62.14 -8.04
N SER A 4 14.65 -61.96 -6.74
CA SER A 4 15.11 -60.77 -6.03
C SER A 4 16.47 -60.25 -6.51
N VAL A 5 16.75 -58.96 -6.30
CA VAL A 5 18.08 -58.46 -5.89
C VAL A 5 17.88 -57.40 -4.81
N VAL A 6 18.51 -57.68 -3.67
CA VAL A 6 18.76 -56.84 -2.51
C VAL A 6 20.17 -56.26 -2.68
N TRP A 7 20.41 -55.03 -2.23
CA TRP A 7 21.72 -54.60 -1.74
C TRP A 7 21.56 -53.92 -0.37
N LEU A 8 22.46 -54.29 0.54
CA LEU A 8 22.46 -54.02 1.97
C LEU A 8 23.91 -53.64 2.37
N MET A 9 24.02 -52.69 3.29
CA MET A 9 25.15 -52.34 4.19
C MET A 9 26.42 -51.65 3.65
N ALA A 10 26.77 -50.49 4.25
CA ALA A 10 27.63 -50.33 5.44
C ALA A 10 27.54 -48.84 5.90
N GLY A 11 27.63 -48.39 7.15
CA GLY A 11 28.08 -49.00 8.41
C GLY A 11 29.26 -48.23 9.03
N ALA A 12 28.98 -47.18 9.82
CA ALA A 12 29.81 -46.57 10.90
C ALA A 12 28.92 -45.50 11.59
N LEU A 13 28.45 -45.53 12.84
CA LEU A 13 28.88 -45.99 14.17
C LEU A 13 29.93 -45.10 14.90
N MET A 14 29.44 -44.41 15.94
CA MET A 14 30.09 -43.75 17.10
C MET A 14 30.86 -42.43 16.81
N LEU A 15 30.78 -41.35 17.61
CA LEU A 15 30.60 -41.23 19.07
C LEU A 15 29.66 -40.06 19.47
N SER A 16 28.90 -40.31 20.52
CA SER A 16 28.29 -39.35 21.44
C SER A 16 29.32 -38.70 22.38
N VAL A 17 29.13 -37.44 22.77
CA VAL A 17 29.27 -37.01 24.18
C VAL A 17 28.29 -35.86 24.45
N THR A 18 27.21 -36.19 25.17
CA THR A 18 26.59 -35.27 26.12
C THR A 18 27.36 -35.43 27.43
N ALA A 19 27.75 -34.32 28.08
CA ALA A 19 28.12 -34.36 29.49
C ALA A 19 27.82 -33.01 30.16
N CYS A 20 26.74 -33.00 30.94
CA CYS A 20 26.61 -32.19 32.15
C CYS A 20 27.78 -32.49 33.11
N GLY A 21 28.15 -31.51 33.92
CA GLY A 21 28.97 -31.76 35.09
C GLY A 21 29.43 -30.49 35.79
N GLY A 22 28.60 -29.96 36.69
CA GLY A 22 29.09 -29.05 37.73
C GLY A 22 29.93 -29.78 38.77
N LYS A 23 30.83 -29.04 39.44
CA LYS A 23 31.01 -29.05 40.89
C LYS A 23 32.06 -28.04 41.35
N GLU A 24 31.62 -27.25 42.32
CA GLU A 24 32.31 -26.67 43.49
C GLU A 24 33.83 -26.89 43.63
N THR A 25 34.54 -25.84 44.05
CA THR A 25 35.21 -25.82 45.36
C THR A 25 35.68 -24.41 45.74
N ALA A 26 35.57 -24.14 47.04
CA ALA A 26 35.84 -22.88 47.72
C ALA A 26 37.31 -22.73 48.17
N SER A 27 37.68 -21.47 48.47
CA SER A 27 38.72 -21.06 49.43
C SER A 27 38.57 -19.54 49.62
N THR A 28 38.00 -18.99 50.71
CA THR A 28 38.66 -18.54 51.97
C THR A 28 40.01 -17.84 51.74
N ALA A 29 40.39 -16.71 52.33
CA ALA A 29 39.87 -15.69 53.25
C ALA A 29 40.74 -14.43 52.98
N GLU A 30 40.48 -13.21 53.44
CA GLU A 30 40.93 -12.72 54.75
C GLU A 30 40.58 -11.22 54.83
N ALA A 31 40.11 -10.79 56.00
CA ALA A 31 39.75 -9.42 56.33
C ALA A 31 40.98 -8.57 56.65
N VAL A 32 40.92 -7.27 56.36
CA VAL A 32 41.66 -6.26 57.11
C VAL A 32 40.67 -5.14 57.43
N GLU A 33 40.36 -5.03 58.72
CA GLU A 33 39.75 -3.88 59.36
C GLU A 33 40.78 -2.74 59.39
N GLU A 34 40.38 -1.53 59.05
CA GLU A 34 41.01 -0.33 59.57
C GLU A 34 39.91 0.67 59.93
N GLU A 35 39.64 0.78 61.23
CA GLU A 35 38.88 1.88 61.81
C GLU A 35 39.76 3.14 61.80
N VAL A 36 39.22 4.25 61.29
CA VAL A 36 39.65 5.58 61.69
C VAL A 36 38.39 6.39 61.99
N ASP A 37 38.26 6.65 63.29
CA ASP A 37 37.31 7.53 63.95
C ASP A 37 37.84 8.97 63.86
N THR A 38 37.03 9.94 63.42
CA THR A 38 37.09 11.33 63.90
C THR A 38 35.92 12.19 63.39
N GLU A 39 35.13 12.63 64.37
CA GLU A 39 34.65 14.00 64.61
C GLU A 39 33.58 14.63 63.70
N LEU A 40 32.44 14.87 64.37
CA LEU A 40 31.36 15.77 64.01
C LEU A 40 31.84 17.24 64.08
N GLU A 41 31.64 17.99 63.01
CA GLU A 41 31.42 19.44 63.06
C GLU A 41 30.10 19.76 62.35
N GLU A 42 29.16 20.32 63.10
CA GLU A 42 27.95 20.96 62.59
C GLU A 42 28.33 22.34 62.05
N GLU A 43 28.16 22.57 60.74
CA GLU A 43 27.99 23.92 60.19
C GLU A 43 26.65 23.97 59.44
N GLU A 44 25.77 24.86 59.90
CA GLU A 44 24.55 25.25 59.22
C GLU A 44 24.90 26.08 57.97
N THR A 45 24.39 25.66 56.82
CA THR A 45 24.29 26.50 55.62
C THR A 45 22.86 26.44 55.07
N GLU A 46 22.21 27.59 55.06
CA GLU A 46 20.93 27.88 54.40
C GLU A 46 21.11 27.99 52.87
N GLU A 47 20.02 27.70 52.12
CA GLU A 47 19.77 27.95 50.68
C GLU A 47 20.62 27.11 49.69
N GLU A 48 20.11 26.48 48.62
CA GLU A 48 18.91 26.64 47.80
C GLU A 48 18.34 25.25 47.46
N THR A 49 17.02 25.09 47.43
CA THR A 49 16.40 23.97 46.70
C THR A 49 16.46 24.30 45.22
N GLU A 50 17.41 23.70 44.51
CA GLU A 50 17.39 23.61 43.06
C GLU A 50 16.18 22.71 42.70
N GLU A 51 15.07 23.34 42.30
CA GLU A 51 14.01 22.63 41.60
C GLU A 51 14.62 22.12 40.30
N THR A 52 15.00 20.84 40.27
CA THR A 52 15.21 20.13 39.02
C THR A 52 13.86 20.18 38.29
N GLU A 53 13.77 21.05 37.29
CA GLU A 53 12.72 20.95 36.29
C GLU A 53 12.68 19.50 35.78
N PRO A 54 11.50 18.91 35.60
CA PRO A 54 11.44 17.61 34.95
C PRO A 54 12.18 17.74 33.62
N GLU A 55 13.16 16.87 33.40
CA GLU A 55 13.77 16.69 32.11
C GLU A 55 12.59 16.37 31.17
N GLU A 56 12.13 17.37 30.42
CA GLU A 56 11.23 17.16 29.29
C GLU A 56 12.00 16.23 28.37
N THR A 57 11.66 14.95 28.44
CA THR A 57 12.08 14.00 27.41
C THR A 57 11.47 14.53 26.13
N GLU A 58 12.31 15.17 25.31
CA GLU A 58 11.92 15.54 23.96
C GLU A 58 11.31 14.31 23.29
N PRO A 59 10.13 14.45 22.67
CA PRO A 59 9.48 13.32 22.01
C PRO A 59 10.43 12.74 20.97
N ASP A 60 10.49 11.42 20.86
CA ASP A 60 11.28 10.78 19.81
C ASP A 60 10.67 11.15 18.46
N TYR A 61 11.28 12.11 17.76
CA TYR A 61 10.71 12.72 16.55
C TYR A 61 10.60 11.74 15.37
N ALA A 62 11.25 10.56 15.43
CA ALA A 62 11.01 9.46 14.52
C ALA A 62 9.65 8.76 14.76
N GLU A 63 9.02 8.99 15.91
CA GLU A 63 7.73 8.45 16.35
C GLU A 63 6.57 9.41 16.00
N ILE A 64 6.86 10.68 15.67
CA ILE A 64 5.86 11.74 15.36
C ILE A 64 5.38 11.69 13.91
N VAL A 65 6.19 11.10 13.03
CA VAL A 65 5.76 10.71 11.68
C VAL A 65 5.58 9.20 11.72
N PRO A 66 4.38 8.68 12.04
CA PRO A 66 4.13 7.26 11.92
C PRO A 66 4.68 6.76 10.58
N ASP A 67 5.34 5.61 10.58
CA ASP A 67 5.63 4.82 9.36
C ASP A 67 4.34 4.54 8.53
N GLU A 68 3.19 4.94 9.07
CA GLU A 68 1.81 4.73 8.64
C GLU A 68 1.04 6.04 8.44
N LEU A 69 1.67 7.22 8.31
CA LEU A 69 0.97 8.43 7.84
C LEU A 69 0.56 8.23 6.38
N GLN A 70 -0.44 7.39 6.12
CA GLN A 70 -1.39 7.61 5.05
C GLN A 70 -2.35 8.70 5.51
N GLY A 71 -2.59 9.68 4.66
CA GLY A 71 -3.59 10.74 4.81
C GLY A 71 -3.23 11.84 5.79
N VAL A 72 -2.20 12.62 5.48
CA VAL A 72 -2.13 14.00 6.00
C VAL A 72 -3.07 14.88 5.19
N TRP A 73 -3.49 16.02 5.73
CA TRP A 73 -4.62 16.81 5.28
C TRP A 73 -4.13 18.14 4.71
N GLY A 74 -4.75 18.64 3.65
CA GLY A 74 -4.54 20.00 3.15
C GLY A 74 -5.83 20.57 2.59
N ASP A 75 -6.37 21.62 3.19
CA ASP A 75 -7.52 22.35 2.65
C ASP A 75 -7.02 23.41 1.65
N THR A 76 -7.55 23.35 0.44
CA THR A 76 -7.26 24.30 -0.65
C THR A 76 -7.94 25.67 -0.47
N GLY A 77 -8.67 25.88 0.64
CA GLY A 77 -9.49 27.05 0.91
C GLY A 77 -10.90 26.96 0.29
N VAL A 78 -11.39 25.74 0.02
CA VAL A 78 -12.69 25.50 -0.62
C VAL A 78 -13.56 24.67 0.32
N GLU A 79 -14.71 25.23 0.72
CA GLU A 79 -15.66 24.57 1.61
C GLU A 79 -16.09 23.20 1.06
N GLY A 80 -15.84 22.13 1.82
CA GLY A 80 -16.15 20.74 1.45
C GLY A 80 -15.09 20.03 0.60
N LEU A 81 -13.91 20.64 0.39
CA LEU A 81 -12.79 20.03 -0.32
C LEU A 81 -11.67 19.63 0.65
N LEU A 82 -11.14 18.42 0.49
CA LEU A 82 -10.21 17.83 1.42
C LEU A 82 -9.13 17.07 0.65
N SER A 83 -7.87 17.48 0.78
CA SER A 83 -6.76 16.77 0.13
C SER A 83 -6.22 15.69 1.06
N LEU A 84 -6.36 14.43 0.66
CA LEU A 84 -5.76 13.25 1.28
C LEU A 84 -4.37 13.04 0.67
N TYR A 85 -3.36 12.89 1.50
CA TYR A 85 -2.00 12.62 1.04
C TYR A 85 -1.59 11.22 1.46
N ALA A 86 -1.41 10.29 0.53
CA ALA A 86 -0.83 8.98 0.81
C ALA A 86 0.69 9.05 0.62
N PHE A 87 1.45 8.49 1.56
CA PHE A 87 2.90 8.55 1.56
C PHE A 87 3.48 7.12 1.50
N GLU A 88 4.46 6.88 0.62
CA GLU A 88 5.13 5.59 0.46
C GLU A 88 6.62 5.81 0.14
N GLY A 89 7.51 5.46 1.08
CA GLY A 89 8.94 5.75 0.97
C GLY A 89 9.19 7.26 0.87
N ASP A 90 9.76 7.71 -0.26
CA ASP A 90 9.98 9.14 -0.54
C ASP A 90 8.86 9.75 -1.40
N ASN A 91 7.82 8.99 -1.75
CA ASN A 91 6.75 9.40 -2.66
C ASN A 91 5.50 9.87 -1.89
N VAL A 92 4.79 10.84 -2.47
CA VAL A 92 3.49 11.31 -2.00
C VAL A 92 2.47 11.32 -3.16
N GLU A 93 1.29 10.75 -2.92
CA GLU A 93 0.12 10.86 -3.78
C GLU A 93 -0.93 11.73 -3.10
N THR A 94 -1.56 12.65 -3.83
CA THR A 94 -2.64 13.48 -3.31
C THR A 94 -3.95 13.20 -4.02
N TYR A 95 -4.98 12.86 -3.24
CA TYR A 95 -6.37 12.75 -3.68
C TYR A 95 -7.16 13.93 -3.13
N VAL A 96 -7.84 14.67 -4.01
CA VAL A 96 -8.74 15.73 -3.58
C VAL A 96 -10.14 15.16 -3.43
N VAL A 97 -10.58 14.93 -2.20
CA VAL A 97 -11.94 14.50 -1.86
C VAL A 97 -12.85 15.70 -1.76
N ASN A 98 -13.95 15.68 -2.53
CA ASN A 98 -15.09 16.52 -2.22
C ASN A 98 -16.04 15.75 -1.30
N THR A 99 -16.10 16.16 -0.04
CA THR A 99 -16.90 15.47 1.00
C THR A 99 -18.36 15.37 0.55
N GLY A 100 -18.88 14.15 0.45
CA GLY A 100 -20.25 13.86 0.02
C GLY A 100 -20.51 13.86 -1.50
N VAL A 101 -19.47 14.04 -2.33
CA VAL A 101 -19.59 14.08 -3.81
C VAL A 101 -18.62 13.11 -4.51
N GLY A 102 -17.48 12.80 -3.89
CA GLY A 102 -16.45 11.91 -4.44
C GLY A 102 -15.12 12.64 -4.73
N ALA A 103 -14.05 11.88 -4.99
CA ALA A 103 -12.72 12.43 -5.23
C ALA A 103 -12.54 12.95 -6.67
N SER A 104 -11.88 14.09 -6.85
CA SER A 104 -11.54 14.65 -8.16
C SER A 104 -10.14 15.26 -8.16
N GLY A 105 -9.20 14.59 -8.81
CA GLY A 105 -7.84 15.09 -9.04
C GLY A 105 -6.76 14.24 -8.37
N PHE A 106 -5.66 14.05 -9.10
CA PHE A 106 -4.52 13.24 -8.71
C PHE A 106 -3.24 14.04 -8.95
N PHE A 107 -2.43 14.21 -7.90
CA PHE A 107 -1.06 14.72 -8.01
C PHE A 107 -0.11 13.70 -7.39
N SER A 108 1.03 13.46 -8.04
CA SER A 108 2.10 12.62 -7.50
C SER A 108 3.37 13.45 -7.40
N GLY A 109 4.15 13.19 -6.35
CA GLY A 109 5.32 13.97 -6.01
C GLY A 109 6.23 13.26 -5.03
N THR A 110 7.21 13.99 -4.51
CA THR A 110 8.07 13.55 -3.40
C THR A 110 7.81 14.40 -2.16
N TYR A 111 8.10 13.88 -0.98
CA TYR A 111 7.96 14.64 0.26
C TYR A 111 9.19 14.50 1.17
N THR A 112 9.34 15.46 2.07
CA THR A 112 10.27 15.37 3.21
C THR A 112 9.60 15.89 4.46
N VAL A 113 10.00 15.37 5.63
CA VAL A 113 9.56 15.89 6.92
C VAL A 113 10.72 16.57 7.64
N GLU A 114 10.52 17.83 8.02
CA GLU A 114 11.50 18.65 8.75
C GLU A 114 10.77 19.48 9.82
N ASP A 115 11.14 19.36 11.10
CA ASP A 115 10.67 20.23 12.19
C ASP A 115 9.14 20.47 12.19
N ASP A 116 8.34 19.40 12.20
CA ASP A 116 6.86 19.40 12.14
C ASP A 116 6.23 19.92 10.84
N LYS A 117 7.03 19.98 9.77
CA LYS A 117 6.60 20.41 8.44
C LYS A 117 6.70 19.26 7.45
N ILE A 118 5.62 19.01 6.74
CA ILE A 118 5.64 18.15 5.56
C ILE A 118 5.85 19.04 4.35
N ASN A 119 7.03 18.94 3.76
CA ASN A 119 7.38 19.56 2.50
C ASN A 119 7.00 18.61 1.37
N TYR A 120 6.33 19.10 0.34
CA TYR A 120 5.95 18.31 -0.82
C TYR A 120 6.38 19.00 -2.13
N ASP A 121 6.82 18.18 -3.08
CA ASP A 121 7.21 18.58 -4.43
C ASP A 121 6.44 17.73 -5.45
N PHE A 122 5.41 18.33 -6.05
CA PHE A 122 4.60 17.71 -7.10
C PHE A 122 5.14 18.00 -8.52
N GLY A 123 6.40 18.45 -8.63
CA GLY A 123 7.11 18.75 -9.88
C GLY A 123 6.69 20.04 -10.59
N ASN A 124 5.40 20.39 -10.54
CA ASN A 124 4.85 21.64 -11.08
C ASN A 124 4.55 22.68 -9.98
N SER A 125 4.58 22.26 -8.71
CA SER A 125 4.39 23.09 -7.54
C SER A 125 5.13 22.49 -6.35
N THR A 126 5.83 23.35 -5.61
CA THR A 126 6.46 23.01 -4.33
C THR A 126 5.70 23.73 -3.23
N GLY A 127 5.40 23.05 -2.14
CA GLY A 127 4.73 23.63 -0.98
C GLY A 127 5.10 22.91 0.30
N TYR A 128 4.57 23.41 1.40
CA TYR A 128 4.68 22.74 2.68
C TYR A 128 3.40 22.97 3.48
N SER A 129 3.08 22.02 4.34
CA SER A 129 2.02 22.15 5.35
C SER A 129 2.63 21.95 6.73
N ASN A 130 2.29 22.85 7.66
CA ASN A 130 2.62 22.65 9.07
C ASN A 130 1.39 22.12 9.77
N PHE A 131 1.63 21.26 10.75
CA PHE A 131 0.60 20.76 11.64
C PHE A 131 1.05 20.99 13.07
N THR A 132 0.15 21.43 13.92
CA THR A 132 0.41 21.50 15.36
C THR A 132 -0.70 20.78 16.09
N TYR A 133 -0.33 19.94 17.04
CA TYR A 133 -1.25 19.44 18.03
C TYR A 133 -1.04 20.21 19.34
N ASP A 134 -2.00 21.07 19.70
CA ASP A 134 -1.95 21.84 20.93
C ASP A 134 -3.35 21.92 21.56
N ASP A 135 -3.40 21.83 22.89
CA ASP A 135 -4.62 21.90 23.70
C ASP A 135 -5.77 21.01 23.17
N GLY A 136 -5.48 19.74 22.88
CA GLY A 136 -6.49 18.77 22.44
C GLY A 136 -7.07 19.05 21.06
N THR A 137 -6.36 19.80 20.21
CA THR A 137 -6.82 20.14 18.87
C THR A 137 -5.70 20.08 17.84
N PHE A 138 -6.00 19.45 16.70
CA PHE A 138 -5.12 19.41 15.54
C PHE A 138 -5.37 20.64 14.65
N ALA A 139 -4.37 21.50 14.52
CA ALA A 139 -4.43 22.68 13.68
C ALA A 139 -3.54 22.52 12.44
N MET A 140 -4.10 22.86 11.30
CA MET A 140 -3.46 22.82 9.99
C MET A 140 -3.14 24.24 9.54
N PHE A 141 -1.93 24.46 9.02
CA PHE A 141 -1.49 25.76 8.56
C PHE A 141 -1.07 25.71 7.09
N ASN A 142 -1.32 26.80 6.37
CA ASN A 142 -0.84 26.94 4.99
C ASN A 142 0.64 27.33 4.96
N ALA A 143 1.21 27.38 3.76
CA ALA A 143 2.59 27.79 3.52
C ALA A 143 2.93 29.26 3.92
N ASN A 144 1.97 30.01 4.47
CA ASN A 144 2.17 31.34 5.05
C ASN A 144 1.95 31.35 6.58
N ASP A 145 1.98 30.18 7.23
CA ASP A 145 1.71 29.98 8.66
C ASP A 145 0.32 30.48 9.11
N GLN A 146 -0.65 30.52 8.19
CA GLN A 146 -2.02 30.87 8.53
C GLN A 146 -2.79 29.60 8.85
N GLU A 147 -3.41 29.56 10.03
CA GLU A 147 -4.32 28.48 10.42
C GLU A 147 -5.44 28.38 9.38
N ILE A 148 -5.51 27.23 8.70
CA ILE A 148 -6.54 26.91 7.73
C ILE A 148 -7.72 26.26 8.45
N LYS A 149 -7.43 25.35 9.39
CA LYS A 149 -8.44 24.55 10.06
C LYS A 149 -7.95 24.03 11.39
N LYS A 150 -8.88 23.91 12.33
CA LYS A 150 -8.68 23.34 13.66
C LYS A 150 -9.72 22.24 13.85
N LEU A 151 -9.25 21.02 14.10
CA LEU A 151 -10.05 19.81 14.19
C LEU A 151 -9.96 19.25 15.60
N THR A 152 -11.11 18.96 16.21
CA THR A 152 -11.20 18.15 17.43
C THR A 152 -11.31 16.67 17.07
N ALA A 153 -11.16 15.78 18.06
CA ALA A 153 -11.40 14.34 17.87
C ALA A 153 -12.81 14.06 17.29
N ALA A 154 -13.82 14.83 17.72
CA ALA A 154 -15.18 14.71 17.24
C ALA A 154 -15.32 15.09 15.75
N ASP A 155 -14.62 16.13 15.30
CA ASP A 155 -14.64 16.56 13.90
C ASP A 155 -14.00 15.48 13.00
N VAL A 156 -12.87 14.90 13.44
CA VAL A 156 -12.22 13.80 12.70
C VAL A 156 -13.10 12.55 12.67
N MET A 157 -13.79 12.23 13.77
CA MET A 157 -14.72 11.10 13.84
C MET A 157 -15.93 11.28 12.91
N GLU A 158 -16.38 12.52 12.67
CA GLU A 158 -17.43 12.80 11.67
C GLU A 158 -16.96 12.43 10.26
N TYR A 159 -15.73 12.81 9.89
CA TYR A 159 -15.14 12.41 8.60
C TYR A 159 -14.98 10.89 8.50
N LEU A 160 -14.53 10.24 9.57
CA LEU A 160 -14.37 8.79 9.61
C LEU A 160 -15.71 8.09 9.34
N THR A 161 -16.79 8.57 9.95
CA THR A 161 -18.15 8.04 9.75
C THR A 161 -18.65 8.25 8.31
N GLN A 162 -18.21 9.32 7.64
CA GLN A 162 -18.54 9.55 6.23
C GLN A 162 -17.81 8.55 5.31
N GLU A 163 -16.52 8.29 5.56
CA GLU A 163 -15.75 7.28 4.81
C GLU A 163 -16.28 5.86 5.04
N GLU A 164 -16.71 5.54 6.25
CA GLU A 164 -17.39 4.27 6.54
C GLU A 164 -18.69 4.15 5.74
N SER A 165 -19.47 5.25 5.65
CA SER A 165 -20.73 5.28 4.90
C SER A 165 -20.54 5.16 3.38
N SER A 166 -19.38 5.57 2.86
CA SER A 166 -19.00 5.43 1.45
C SER A 166 -18.37 4.06 1.14
N GLY A 167 -17.99 3.30 2.17
CA GLY A 167 -17.29 2.01 2.04
C GLY A 167 -15.78 2.14 1.80
N ASN A 168 -15.19 3.31 2.04
CA ASN A 168 -13.77 3.57 1.86
C ASN A 168 -12.96 3.13 3.09
N ASN A 169 -12.75 1.81 3.21
CA ASN A 169 -12.01 1.23 4.34
C ASN A 169 -10.58 1.79 4.53
N PRO A 170 -9.78 2.05 3.48
CA PRO A 170 -8.48 2.72 3.65
C PRO A 170 -8.60 4.10 4.29
N GLY A 171 -9.59 4.91 3.88
CA GLY A 171 -9.87 6.20 4.49
C GLY A 171 -10.27 6.09 5.96
N VAL A 172 -11.06 5.06 6.32
CA VAL A 172 -11.42 4.77 7.71
C VAL A 172 -10.20 4.45 8.57
N ILE A 173 -9.28 3.61 8.09
CA ILE A 173 -8.06 3.22 8.82
C ILE A 173 -7.19 4.44 9.09
N CYS A 174 -6.90 5.22 8.04
CA CYS A 174 -6.13 6.45 8.13
C CYS A 174 -6.72 7.43 9.17
N LEU A 175 -8.02 7.71 9.07
CA LEU A 175 -8.70 8.61 10.01
C LEU A 175 -8.71 8.05 11.43
N ALA A 176 -8.87 6.74 11.58
CA ALA A 176 -8.82 6.11 12.89
C ALA A 176 -7.44 6.25 13.52
N ASP A 177 -6.36 6.03 12.76
CA ASP A 177 -4.99 6.19 13.23
C ASP A 177 -4.68 7.62 13.66
N LEU A 178 -5.18 8.62 12.93
CA LEU A 178 -5.10 10.01 13.36
C LEU A 178 -5.76 10.21 14.73
N ILE A 179 -6.96 9.66 14.94
CA ILE A 179 -7.66 9.79 16.22
C ILE A 179 -6.91 9.07 17.34
N ILE A 180 -6.46 7.83 17.10
CA ILE A 180 -5.77 7.00 18.09
C ILE A 180 -4.46 7.63 18.53
N ASN A 181 -3.67 8.14 17.58
CA ASN A 181 -2.34 8.67 17.85
C ASN A 181 -2.38 10.08 18.45
N TYR A 182 -3.27 10.95 17.97
CA TYR A 182 -3.32 12.35 18.41
C TYR A 182 -4.40 12.63 19.45
N TYR A 183 -5.35 11.72 19.70
CA TYR A 183 -6.40 11.91 20.71
C TYR A 183 -6.59 10.66 21.58
N PRO A 184 -5.51 10.05 22.12
CA PRO A 184 -5.55 8.72 22.74
C PRO A 184 -6.49 8.61 23.94
N ASP A 185 -6.68 9.70 24.69
CA ASP A 185 -7.47 9.74 25.94
C ASP A 185 -8.95 10.09 25.75
N THR A 186 -9.46 10.12 24.51
CA THR A 186 -10.86 10.46 24.22
C THR A 186 -11.74 9.23 23.98
N GLU A 187 -13.07 9.39 24.12
CA GLU A 187 -14.02 8.33 23.76
C GLU A 187 -13.96 8.01 22.27
N GLU A 188 -13.64 8.99 21.43
CA GLU A 188 -13.45 8.83 19.99
C GLU A 188 -12.27 7.91 19.65
N SER A 189 -11.17 7.93 20.40
CA SER A 189 -10.04 7.01 20.17
C SER A 189 -10.43 5.54 20.34
N SER A 190 -11.20 5.23 21.39
CA SER A 190 -11.74 3.87 21.57
C SER A 190 -12.67 3.46 20.42
N ALA A 191 -13.57 4.35 20.00
CA ALA A 191 -14.46 4.09 18.87
C ALA A 191 -13.72 3.98 17.53
N ALA A 192 -12.65 4.77 17.33
CA ALA A 192 -11.81 4.74 16.15
C ALA A 192 -11.08 3.42 16.03
N SER A 193 -10.53 2.89 17.13
CA SER A 193 -9.89 1.57 17.17
C SER A 193 -10.85 0.46 16.73
N GLU A 194 -12.08 0.45 17.23
CA GLU A 194 -13.09 -0.55 16.82
C GLU A 194 -13.39 -0.46 15.31
N LYS A 195 -13.46 0.76 14.77
CA LYS A 195 -13.70 0.99 13.34
C LYS A 195 -12.51 0.62 12.47
N LYS A 196 -11.27 0.89 12.92
CA LYS A 196 -10.04 0.42 12.27
C LYS A 196 -10.01 -1.10 12.18
N ASP A 197 -10.30 -1.80 13.27
CA ASP A 197 -10.35 -3.26 13.28
C ASP A 197 -11.40 -3.82 12.33
N ALA A 198 -12.59 -3.21 12.30
CA ALA A 198 -13.65 -3.61 11.36
C ALA A 198 -13.26 -3.37 9.89
N ALA A 199 -12.62 -2.23 9.59
CA ALA A 199 -12.15 -1.89 8.26
C ALA A 199 -11.04 -2.85 7.79
N ASN A 200 -10.05 -3.14 8.65
CA ASN A 200 -9.01 -4.12 8.39
C ASN A 200 -9.58 -5.52 8.13
N ALA A 201 -10.55 -5.96 8.95
CA ALA A 201 -11.22 -7.24 8.76
C ALA A 201 -11.99 -7.29 7.43
N ALA A 202 -12.62 -6.17 7.02
CA ALA A 202 -13.33 -6.07 5.75
C ALA A 202 -12.38 -6.12 4.55
N ILE A 203 -11.25 -5.40 4.59
CA ILE A 203 -10.21 -5.44 3.54
C ILE A 203 -9.67 -6.86 3.40
N LYS A 204 -9.30 -7.51 4.51
CA LYS A 204 -8.82 -8.89 4.50
C LYS A 204 -9.84 -9.86 3.90
N ALA A 205 -11.10 -9.77 4.32
CA ALA A 205 -12.16 -10.62 3.80
C ALA A 205 -12.40 -10.41 2.29
N ALA A 206 -12.34 -9.16 1.82
CA ALA A 206 -12.47 -8.83 0.41
C ALA A 206 -11.29 -9.36 -0.41
N GLY A 207 -10.06 -9.19 0.07
CA GLY A 207 -8.84 -9.73 -0.54
C GLY A 207 -8.84 -11.25 -0.64
N GLU A 208 -9.18 -11.95 0.45
CA GLU A 208 -9.32 -13.40 0.48
C GLU A 208 -10.40 -13.91 -0.49
N ALA A 209 -11.52 -13.19 -0.60
CA ALA A 209 -12.58 -13.53 -1.55
C ALA A 209 -12.14 -13.31 -3.01
N ALA A 210 -11.43 -12.22 -3.28
CA ALA A 210 -10.89 -11.94 -4.61
C ALA A 210 -9.85 -12.99 -5.04
N LEU A 211 -8.96 -13.42 -4.13
CA LEU A 211 -7.99 -14.47 -4.40
C LEU A 211 -8.64 -15.82 -4.78
N GLN A 212 -9.82 -16.14 -4.24
CA GLN A 212 -10.55 -17.37 -4.62
C GLN A 212 -11.03 -17.37 -6.07
N LYS A 213 -11.12 -16.19 -6.71
CA LYS A 213 -11.47 -16.03 -8.12
C LYS A 213 -10.26 -16.10 -9.05
N MET A 214 -9.06 -16.32 -8.52
CA MET A 214 -7.84 -16.40 -9.30
C MET A 214 -7.46 -17.85 -9.64
N ASN A 215 -7.05 -18.08 -10.88
CA ASN A 215 -6.22 -19.21 -11.25
C ASN A 215 -4.78 -18.93 -10.79
N THR A 216 -4.24 -19.81 -9.95
CA THR A 216 -2.91 -19.64 -9.34
C THR A 216 -1.92 -20.64 -9.93
N THR A 217 -0.78 -20.14 -10.42
CA THR A 217 0.31 -20.98 -10.96
C THR A 217 1.63 -20.64 -10.30
N TYR A 218 2.28 -21.63 -9.68
CA TYR A 218 3.59 -21.45 -9.06
C TYR A 218 4.74 -21.91 -9.98
N ASP A 219 5.62 -20.99 -10.35
CA ASP A 219 6.89 -21.26 -10.99
C ASP A 219 7.97 -21.54 -9.95
N LYS A 220 8.35 -22.82 -9.82
CA LYS A 220 9.37 -23.29 -8.88
C LYS A 220 10.79 -22.82 -9.20
N VAL A 221 11.07 -22.48 -10.46
CA VAL A 221 12.39 -22.03 -10.90
C VAL A 221 12.56 -20.56 -10.57
N GLN A 222 11.53 -19.77 -10.83
CA GLN A 222 11.53 -18.33 -10.55
C GLN A 222 11.12 -17.99 -9.12
N LYS A 223 10.54 -18.95 -8.37
CA LYS A 223 9.97 -18.74 -7.02
C LYS A 223 8.91 -17.66 -7.01
N LEU A 224 7.99 -17.80 -7.97
CA LEU A 224 7.02 -16.79 -8.35
C LEU A 224 5.66 -17.46 -8.47
N THR A 225 4.65 -16.84 -7.88
CA THR A 225 3.25 -17.20 -8.05
C THR A 225 2.57 -16.19 -8.97
N TRP A 226 1.93 -16.68 -10.02
CA TRP A 226 1.08 -15.89 -10.90
C TRP A 226 -0.38 -16.06 -10.50
N TYR A 227 -1.12 -14.95 -10.43
CA TYR A 227 -2.56 -14.90 -10.19
C TYR A 227 -3.25 -14.25 -11.38
N GLN A 228 -4.05 -15.04 -12.09
CA GLN A 228 -4.84 -14.62 -13.25
C GLN A 228 -6.32 -14.81 -12.93
N HIS A 229 -7.20 -13.91 -13.38
CA HIS A 229 -8.61 -14.05 -13.07
C HIS A 229 -9.23 -15.26 -13.79
N GLN A 230 -10.20 -15.95 -13.17
CA GLN A 230 -10.86 -17.12 -13.79
C GLN A 230 -11.64 -16.80 -15.07
N ASN A 231 -11.99 -15.53 -15.29
CA ASN A 231 -12.63 -15.07 -16.53
C ASN A 231 -11.63 -14.82 -17.67
N GLU A 232 -10.33 -14.75 -17.39
CA GLU A 232 -9.30 -14.49 -18.41
C GLU A 232 -9.31 -15.60 -19.48
N PRO A 233 -9.34 -15.26 -20.77
CA PRO A 233 -9.21 -16.19 -21.87
C PRO A 233 -7.95 -17.05 -21.76
N GLN A 234 -8.10 -18.37 -21.89
CA GLN A 234 -6.95 -19.29 -21.87
C GLN A 234 -6.00 -19.09 -23.07
N TYR A 235 -6.52 -18.63 -24.20
CA TYR A 235 -5.79 -18.47 -25.44
C TYR A 235 -5.95 -17.05 -26.00
N THR A 236 -4.94 -16.55 -26.70
CA THR A 236 -4.91 -15.20 -27.29
C THR A 236 -5.65 -15.12 -28.63
N ASP A 237 -5.93 -16.26 -29.27
CA ASP A 237 -6.53 -16.38 -30.59
C ASP A 237 -8.07 -16.52 -30.56
N ILE A 238 -8.72 -16.18 -29.45
CA ILE A 238 -10.18 -16.36 -29.29
C ILE A 238 -10.99 -15.07 -29.15
N THR A 239 -10.43 -14.02 -28.54
CA THR A 239 -11.15 -12.75 -28.32
C THR A 239 -10.19 -11.61 -28.05
N CYS A 240 -10.58 -10.40 -28.43
CA CYS A 240 -9.96 -9.19 -27.91
C CYS A 240 -10.27 -9.07 -26.41
N TYR A 241 -9.33 -8.52 -25.64
CA TYR A 241 -9.53 -8.31 -24.20
C TYR A 241 -8.58 -7.30 -23.55
N ILE A 242 -8.96 -6.89 -22.34
CA ILE A 242 -8.08 -6.34 -21.30
C ILE A 242 -8.20 -7.15 -20.00
N TYR A 243 -7.07 -7.64 -19.47
CA TYR A 243 -7.03 -8.28 -18.15
C TYR A 243 -5.77 -7.88 -17.37
N PRO A 244 -5.92 -7.33 -16.15
CA PRO A 244 -4.80 -7.25 -15.22
C PRO A 244 -4.51 -8.63 -14.59
N TYR A 245 -3.27 -8.83 -14.15
CA TYR A 245 -2.84 -10.02 -13.43
C TYR A 245 -1.67 -9.70 -12.48
N ILE A 246 -1.42 -10.58 -11.51
CA ILE A 246 -0.45 -10.34 -10.43
C ILE A 246 0.70 -11.34 -10.49
N GLY A 247 1.92 -10.84 -10.33
CA GLY A 247 3.09 -11.64 -9.97
C GLY A 247 3.45 -11.41 -8.51
N ARG A 248 3.74 -12.48 -7.77
CA ARG A 248 4.24 -12.41 -6.39
C ARG A 248 5.39 -13.38 -6.15
N MET A 249 6.52 -12.85 -5.71
CA MET A 249 7.69 -13.64 -5.33
C MET A 249 7.52 -14.25 -3.94
N ASP A 250 8.23 -15.34 -3.67
CA ASP A 250 8.23 -16.00 -2.36
C ASP A 250 8.70 -15.07 -1.21
N ASP A 251 9.46 -14.01 -1.51
CA ASP A 251 9.91 -13.01 -0.54
C ASP A 251 8.88 -11.91 -0.25
N GLY A 252 7.71 -11.95 -0.91
CA GLY A 252 6.62 -11.00 -0.72
C GLY A 252 6.55 -9.88 -1.76
N TYR A 253 7.59 -9.67 -2.58
CA TYR A 253 7.53 -8.65 -3.63
C TYR A 253 6.41 -8.98 -4.63
N THR A 254 5.46 -8.05 -4.76
CA THR A 254 4.24 -8.20 -5.55
C THR A 254 4.18 -7.08 -6.59
N TRP A 255 3.85 -7.41 -7.84
CA TRP A 255 3.66 -6.43 -8.91
C TRP A 255 2.42 -6.75 -9.74
N LEU A 256 1.88 -5.70 -10.36
CA LEU A 256 0.73 -5.76 -11.24
C LEU A 256 1.19 -5.70 -12.71
N ARG A 257 0.48 -6.41 -13.58
CA ARG A 257 0.64 -6.32 -15.04
C ARG A 257 -0.73 -6.20 -15.69
N VAL A 258 -0.75 -5.67 -16.91
CA VAL A 258 -1.95 -5.56 -17.74
C VAL A 258 -1.66 -6.19 -19.09
N ALA A 259 -2.46 -7.18 -19.46
CA ALA A 259 -2.46 -7.78 -20.78
C ALA A 259 -3.58 -7.18 -21.64
N LEU A 260 -3.20 -6.68 -22.81
CA LEU A 260 -4.09 -6.27 -23.88
C LEU A 260 -3.90 -7.22 -25.05
N ASN A 261 -5.00 -7.70 -25.61
CA ASN A 261 -4.96 -8.60 -26.75
C ASN A 261 -5.91 -8.12 -27.83
N TYR A 262 -5.38 -7.98 -29.04
CA TYR A 262 -6.12 -7.89 -30.28
C TYR A 262 -6.08 -9.25 -30.99
N THR A 263 -7.21 -9.70 -31.54
CA THR A 263 -7.23 -10.82 -32.49
C THR A 263 -8.37 -10.64 -33.50
N ASP A 264 -8.16 -11.14 -34.72
CA ASP A 264 -9.21 -11.17 -35.76
C ASP A 264 -10.17 -12.36 -35.63
N ALA A 265 -10.05 -13.20 -34.59
CA ALA A 265 -10.87 -14.42 -34.43
C ALA A 265 -12.40 -14.21 -34.47
N GLN A 266 -12.86 -12.99 -34.17
CA GLN A 266 -14.28 -12.63 -34.16
C GLN A 266 -14.63 -11.58 -35.22
N THR A 267 -13.66 -11.21 -36.07
CA THR A 267 -13.78 -10.12 -37.05
C THR A 267 -13.17 -10.56 -38.38
N ASP A 268 -13.25 -9.72 -39.42
CA ASP A 268 -12.54 -9.96 -40.69
C ASP A 268 -11.41 -8.92 -40.88
N ALA A 269 -10.92 -8.34 -39.78
CA ALA A 269 -10.01 -7.19 -39.82
C ALA A 269 -8.56 -7.55 -40.20
N GLY A 270 -8.10 -8.76 -39.86
CA GLY A 270 -6.72 -9.19 -40.13
C GLY A 270 -5.68 -8.39 -39.34
N TRP A 271 -4.47 -8.22 -39.87
CA TRP A 271 -3.44 -7.48 -39.14
C TRP A 271 -3.78 -5.99 -39.01
N ILE A 272 -3.79 -5.48 -37.77
CA ILE A 272 -3.93 -4.04 -37.50
C ILE A 272 -2.57 -3.35 -37.46
N PHE A 273 -1.54 -4.08 -37.02
CA PHE A 273 -0.24 -3.53 -36.68
C PHE A 273 -0.37 -2.39 -35.68
N PHE A 274 -1.19 -2.58 -34.64
CA PHE A 274 -1.43 -1.51 -33.68
C PHE A 274 -0.12 -1.07 -33.04
N ASP A 275 0.01 0.23 -32.79
CA ASP A 275 1.12 0.81 -32.02
C ASP A 275 0.62 1.68 -30.87
N HIS A 276 -0.69 1.90 -30.79
CA HIS A 276 -1.35 2.52 -29.66
C HIS A 276 -2.75 1.95 -29.47
N VAL A 277 -3.27 2.21 -28.28
CA VAL A 277 -4.64 1.89 -27.88
C VAL A 277 -5.30 3.14 -27.35
N ILE A 278 -6.56 3.36 -27.73
CA ILE A 278 -7.41 4.43 -27.21
C ILE A 278 -8.49 3.80 -26.34
N PHE A 279 -8.51 4.17 -25.07
CA PHE A 279 -9.55 3.83 -24.11
C PHE A 279 -10.58 4.95 -24.11
N SER A 280 -11.76 4.70 -24.66
CA SER A 280 -12.91 5.60 -24.56
C SER A 280 -13.79 5.13 -23.41
N VAL A 281 -13.67 5.76 -22.25
CA VAL A 281 -14.40 5.42 -21.02
C VAL A 281 -15.51 6.45 -20.82
N ASP A 282 -16.76 6.03 -20.99
CA ASP A 282 -17.94 6.90 -20.96
C ASP A 282 -17.80 8.18 -21.85
N GLY A 283 -17.04 8.05 -22.95
CA GLY A 283 -16.80 9.12 -23.93
C GLY A 283 -15.53 9.95 -23.70
N GLU A 284 -14.83 9.76 -22.58
CA GLU A 284 -13.53 10.39 -22.32
C GLU A 284 -12.39 9.49 -22.82
N ASN A 285 -11.45 10.08 -23.58
CA ASN A 285 -10.43 9.32 -24.29
C ASN A 285 -9.06 9.43 -23.61
N THR A 286 -8.46 8.29 -23.32
CA THR A 286 -7.06 8.15 -22.90
C THR A 286 -6.28 7.30 -23.89
N THR A 287 -5.09 7.72 -24.29
CA THR A 287 -4.26 7.00 -25.28
C THR A 287 -3.01 6.43 -24.61
N LYS A 288 -2.73 5.15 -24.87
CA LYS A 288 -1.46 4.51 -24.51
C LYS A 288 -0.74 4.08 -25.78
N THR A 289 0.51 4.52 -25.94
CA THR A 289 1.37 4.15 -27.06
C THR A 289 2.37 3.08 -26.62
N PHE A 290 2.71 2.20 -27.54
CA PHE A 290 3.67 1.12 -27.37
C PHE A 290 4.78 1.23 -28.40
N SER A 291 6.00 0.97 -27.98
CA SER A 291 7.10 0.71 -28.91
C SER A 291 6.94 -0.66 -29.56
N ARG A 292 7.60 -0.85 -30.70
CA ARG A 292 7.49 -2.08 -31.49
C ARG A 292 7.87 -3.34 -30.71
N ASP A 293 8.81 -3.25 -29.77
CA ASP A 293 9.31 -4.37 -28.98
C ASP A 293 8.41 -4.72 -27.78
N GLU A 294 7.42 -3.88 -27.47
CA GLU A 294 6.41 -4.10 -26.43
C GLU A 294 5.18 -4.86 -26.96
N ILE A 295 5.10 -5.09 -28.26
CA ILE A 295 4.00 -5.80 -28.91
C ILE A 295 4.52 -7.11 -29.48
N VAL A 296 3.97 -8.21 -28.97
CA VAL A 296 4.16 -9.55 -29.54
C VAL A 296 3.13 -9.76 -30.63
N ARG A 297 3.56 -10.29 -31.76
CA ARG A 297 2.71 -10.62 -32.91
C ARG A 297 2.91 -12.07 -33.28
N ASP A 298 1.82 -12.80 -33.42
CA ASP A 298 1.85 -14.21 -33.82
C ASP A 298 0.55 -14.58 -34.54
N ASN A 299 0.51 -15.74 -35.19
CA ASN A 299 -0.63 -16.19 -35.95
C ASN A 299 -0.70 -17.71 -36.10
N ASP A 300 -1.90 -18.22 -36.36
CA ASP A 300 -2.12 -19.52 -36.98
C ASP A 300 -3.15 -19.37 -38.12
N THR A 301 -4.42 -19.71 -37.85
CA THR A 301 -5.54 -19.39 -38.77
C THR A 301 -5.95 -17.93 -38.61
N GLU A 302 -6.02 -17.48 -37.36
CA GLU A 302 -6.23 -16.11 -36.91
C GLU A 302 -4.88 -15.40 -36.69
N VAL A 303 -4.91 -14.07 -36.61
CA VAL A 303 -3.78 -13.24 -36.20
C VAL A 303 -4.07 -12.64 -34.83
N TRP A 304 -3.01 -12.40 -34.05
CA TRP A 304 -3.14 -11.67 -32.79
C TRP A 304 -1.91 -10.80 -32.50
N GLU A 305 -2.18 -9.73 -31.77
CA GLU A 305 -1.20 -8.75 -31.32
C GLU A 305 -1.44 -8.51 -29.84
N THR A 306 -0.42 -8.74 -29.02
CA THR A 306 -0.54 -8.68 -27.56
C THR A 306 0.46 -7.67 -27.02
N ALA A 307 -0.01 -6.78 -26.14
CA ALA A 307 0.83 -5.89 -25.36
C ALA A 307 0.69 -6.25 -23.88
N ASP A 308 1.82 -6.30 -23.17
CA ASP A 308 1.88 -6.64 -21.75
C ASP A 308 2.79 -5.62 -21.03
N PHE A 309 2.23 -4.91 -20.04
CA PHE A 309 2.93 -3.81 -19.37
C PHE A 309 2.63 -3.75 -17.88
N GLU A 310 3.52 -3.11 -17.14
CA GLU A 310 3.31 -2.76 -15.74
C GLU A 310 2.61 -1.40 -15.68
N PRO A 311 1.41 -1.31 -15.09
CA PRO A 311 0.64 -0.08 -15.08
C PRO A 311 1.22 0.90 -14.04
N ASN A 312 1.36 2.17 -14.43
CA ASN A 312 1.63 3.26 -13.46
C ASN A 312 0.34 3.69 -12.73
N ALA A 313 0.44 4.61 -11.77
CA ALA A 313 -0.71 5.07 -10.97
C ALA A 313 -1.89 5.60 -11.82
N SER A 314 -1.62 6.36 -12.89
CA SER A 314 -2.68 6.85 -13.80
C SER A 314 -3.34 5.73 -14.60
N GLU A 315 -2.60 4.67 -14.91
CA GLU A 315 -3.12 3.49 -15.62
C GLU A 315 -3.90 2.56 -14.68
N ILE A 316 -3.50 2.47 -13.41
CA ILE A 316 -4.31 1.83 -12.37
C ILE A 316 -5.63 2.58 -12.18
N GLN A 317 -5.60 3.93 -12.18
CA GLN A 317 -6.82 4.71 -12.13
C GLN A 317 -7.70 4.48 -13.36
N LEU A 318 -7.11 4.45 -14.57
CA LEU A 318 -7.85 4.10 -15.78
C LEU A 318 -8.54 2.72 -15.66
N LEU A 319 -7.88 1.71 -15.10
CA LEU A 319 -8.52 0.41 -14.86
C LEU A 319 -9.74 0.53 -13.91
N LYS A 320 -9.62 1.31 -12.83
CA LYS A 320 -10.74 1.60 -11.92
C LYS A 320 -11.89 2.31 -12.65
N ASP A 321 -11.57 3.24 -13.55
CA ASP A 321 -12.57 3.97 -14.34
C ASP A 321 -13.27 3.02 -15.32
N ILE A 322 -12.52 2.14 -16.00
CA ILE A 322 -13.08 1.09 -16.88
C ILE A 322 -14.05 0.19 -16.11
N ALA A 323 -13.64 -0.29 -14.92
CA ALA A 323 -14.45 -1.16 -14.09
C ALA A 323 -15.78 -0.52 -13.65
N ASN A 324 -15.77 0.79 -13.35
CA ASN A 324 -16.95 1.53 -12.89
C ASN A 324 -17.78 2.16 -14.02
N SER A 325 -17.25 2.21 -15.24
CA SER A 325 -17.89 2.86 -16.38
C SER A 325 -19.21 2.22 -16.78
N THR A 326 -20.08 3.00 -17.45
CA THR A 326 -21.24 2.42 -18.14
C THR A 326 -20.77 1.69 -19.40
N GLU A 327 -19.95 2.33 -20.22
CA GLU A 327 -19.39 1.78 -21.45
C GLU A 327 -17.90 2.12 -21.55
N THR A 328 -17.11 1.11 -21.96
CA THR A 328 -15.72 1.32 -22.37
C THR A 328 -15.50 0.68 -23.73
N ILE A 329 -14.91 1.45 -24.65
CA ILE A 329 -14.43 0.96 -25.93
C ILE A 329 -12.90 1.07 -25.96
N ILE A 330 -12.24 -0.03 -26.27
CA ILE A 330 -10.81 -0.11 -26.50
C ILE A 330 -10.60 -0.17 -28.01
N ARG A 331 -10.04 0.89 -28.58
CA ARG A 331 -9.62 0.89 -29.98
C ARG A 331 -8.16 0.50 -30.08
N PHE A 332 -7.88 -0.62 -30.75
CA PHE A 332 -6.54 -0.98 -31.21
C PHE A 332 -6.30 -0.28 -32.53
N GLU A 333 -5.32 0.62 -32.62
CA GLU A 333 -5.10 1.45 -33.81
C GLU A 333 -3.65 1.39 -34.28
N GLY A 334 -3.48 1.16 -35.58
CA GLY A 334 -2.21 1.30 -36.30
C GLY A 334 -2.33 2.36 -37.40
N ASP A 335 -1.34 2.44 -38.30
CA ASP A 335 -1.29 3.49 -39.33
C ASP A 335 -2.49 3.49 -40.31
N GLU A 336 -2.98 2.30 -40.67
CA GLU A 336 -3.98 2.13 -41.73
C GLU A 336 -5.31 1.51 -41.26
N TYR A 337 -5.28 0.79 -40.14
CA TYR A 337 -6.40 -0.03 -39.67
C TYR A 337 -6.64 0.18 -38.18
N TYR A 338 -7.87 -0.10 -37.75
CA TYR A 338 -8.25 -0.13 -36.35
C TYR A 338 -9.30 -1.22 -36.12
N GLU A 339 -9.40 -1.70 -34.87
CA GLU A 339 -10.50 -2.53 -34.41
C GLU A 339 -10.97 -2.08 -33.01
N ASP A 340 -12.28 -2.08 -32.80
CA ASP A 340 -12.90 -1.67 -31.55
C ASP A 340 -13.33 -2.90 -30.73
N HIS A 341 -12.91 -2.97 -29.48
CA HIS A 341 -13.36 -3.95 -28.50
C HIS A 341 -14.20 -3.27 -27.42
N VAL A 342 -15.42 -3.76 -27.19
CA VAL A 342 -16.27 -3.27 -26.09
C VAL A 342 -15.96 -4.11 -24.85
N VAL A 343 -15.47 -3.45 -23.80
CA VAL A 343 -15.13 -4.13 -22.53
C VAL A 343 -16.40 -4.66 -21.89
N ASN A 344 -16.44 -5.98 -21.70
CA ASN A 344 -17.62 -6.66 -21.18
C ASN A 344 -17.61 -6.77 -19.65
N ASP A 345 -18.76 -7.14 -19.07
CA ASP A 345 -18.94 -7.22 -17.62
C ASP A 345 -17.96 -8.16 -16.92
N LYS A 346 -17.49 -9.23 -17.59
CA LYS A 346 -16.52 -10.17 -17.01
C LYS A 346 -15.12 -9.58 -16.92
N GLU A 347 -14.74 -8.74 -17.88
CA GLU A 347 -13.49 -8.00 -17.86
C GLU A 347 -13.54 -6.95 -16.75
N LYS A 348 -14.66 -6.21 -16.63
CA LYS A 348 -14.87 -5.25 -15.53
C LYS A 348 -14.80 -5.92 -14.16
N GLU A 349 -15.48 -7.06 -13.98
CA GLU A 349 -15.40 -7.86 -12.75
C GLU A 349 -13.95 -8.29 -12.46
N ALA A 350 -13.25 -8.83 -13.46
CA ALA A 350 -11.87 -9.26 -13.30
C ALA A 350 -10.94 -8.13 -12.90
N ILE A 351 -11.12 -6.92 -13.46
CA ILE A 351 -10.35 -5.74 -13.06
C ILE A 351 -10.57 -5.43 -11.57
N VAL A 352 -11.82 -5.40 -11.10
CA VAL A 352 -12.12 -5.15 -9.68
C VAL A 352 -11.46 -6.20 -8.79
N ASP A 353 -11.65 -7.48 -9.11
CA ASP A 353 -11.15 -8.57 -8.28
C ASP A 353 -9.62 -8.61 -8.26
N VAL A 354 -8.96 -8.42 -9.40
CA VAL A 354 -7.49 -8.42 -9.47
C VAL A 354 -6.91 -7.22 -8.72
N LEU A 355 -7.46 -6.02 -8.88
CA LEU A 355 -6.99 -4.85 -8.13
C LEU A 355 -7.20 -5.02 -6.62
N THR A 356 -8.32 -5.62 -6.21
CA THR A 356 -8.60 -5.94 -4.79
C THR A 356 -7.61 -6.96 -4.24
N ALA A 357 -7.33 -8.03 -5.00
CA ALA A 357 -6.35 -9.03 -4.62
C ALA A 357 -4.92 -8.45 -4.57
N TYR A 358 -4.57 -7.58 -5.51
CA TYR A 358 -3.26 -6.92 -5.56
C TYR A 358 -3.03 -6.05 -4.33
N ASP A 359 -3.99 -5.18 -3.99
CA ASP A 359 -3.90 -4.33 -2.80
C ASP A 359 -3.77 -5.17 -1.52
N TYR A 360 -4.59 -6.22 -1.39
CA TYR A 360 -4.49 -7.16 -0.27
C TYR A 360 -3.11 -7.84 -0.18
N LEU A 361 -2.58 -8.34 -1.29
CA LEU A 361 -1.29 -9.02 -1.33
C LEU A 361 -0.12 -8.08 -1.06
N THR A 362 -0.25 -6.79 -1.41
CA THR A 362 0.83 -5.81 -1.23
C THR A 362 0.83 -5.24 0.20
N ASN A 363 -0.34 -4.93 0.75
CA ASN A 363 -0.47 -4.11 1.95
C ASN A 363 -0.98 -4.86 3.19
N TYR A 364 -1.65 -6.01 3.01
CA TYR A 364 -2.45 -6.63 4.09
C TYR A 364 -2.28 -8.14 4.23
N SER A 365 -1.42 -8.75 3.42
CA SER A 365 -1.13 -10.18 3.52
C SER A 365 0.03 -10.39 4.50
N GLU A 366 -0.29 -10.97 5.66
CA GLU A 366 0.69 -11.47 6.63
C GLU A 366 0.93 -12.97 6.47
#